data_AF-A0A8J3N5G0-F1
#
_entry.id   AF-A0A8J3N5G0-F1
#
_cell.length_a   1.000
_cell.length_b   1.000
_cell.length_c   1.000
_cell.angle_alpha   90.00
_cell.angle_beta   90.00
_cell.angle_gamma   90.00
#
_symmetry.space_group_name_H-M   'P 1'
#
loop_
_entity.id
_entity.type
_entity.pdbx_description
1 polymer ?
#
loop_
_entity_poly.entity_id
_entity_poly.type
_entity_poly.pdbx_seq_one_letter_code
_entity_poly.pdbx_strand_id
1 'polypeptide(L)'
;MDQNTQKPVSPGTSNLADEDLTQAVLATFEHSQSERFQQVMQSLVRHVHAFAEEVELTEEEWFKGIDFLTRTGHITDDKRQEFVLLSDILGVSMLVIGLNQKKSALATASTVFGPFFVENSPHFENGDDIANGASGEPCFMYGRVLSTKGDLIPGAHIDIWQADDNGFYDVQHKETSHVYGRGHLSSDKEGKYCFWSVRPEAYPIPQDGPVGELLDAANRSPMRPAHVHFLIKVSGYKPLITHVFKQDDPYLDSDAVFGVRTSLITSFERHEPGMAPDGKRMNVPFYTMHYDFLLDPAADEE
;
A
#
# COMPACT_ATOMS: atom_id res chain seq x y z
N MET A 1 16.88 17.75 -53.69
CA MET A 1 15.69 16.89 -53.62
C MET A 1 15.19 16.98 -52.20
N ASP A 2 14.24 17.89 -52.02
CA ASP A 2 13.55 18.13 -50.76
C ASP A 2 12.70 16.92 -50.38
N GLN A 3 12.85 16.42 -49.17
CA GLN A 3 11.78 15.68 -48.50
C GLN A 3 11.40 16.46 -47.25
N ASN A 4 10.37 17.28 -47.47
CA ASN A 4 9.63 18.02 -46.48
C ASN A 4 8.89 17.04 -45.56
N THR A 5 9.46 16.66 -44.43
CA THR A 5 8.73 15.98 -43.34
C THR A 5 7.86 17.00 -42.63
N GLN A 6 6.66 17.17 -43.16
CA GLN A 6 5.60 17.97 -42.55
C GLN A 6 5.22 17.31 -41.22
N LYS A 7 5.54 17.96 -40.09
CA LYS A 7 4.97 17.59 -38.78
C LYS A 7 3.45 17.65 -38.89
N PRO A 8 2.69 16.72 -38.28
CA PRO A 8 1.25 16.85 -38.19
C PRO A 8 0.94 18.15 -37.47
N VAL A 9 0.26 19.06 -38.17
CA VAL A 9 -0.23 20.32 -37.62
C VAL A 9 -1.40 19.94 -36.72
N SER A 10 -1.24 20.14 -35.40
CA SER A 10 -2.34 20.05 -34.44
C SER A 10 -3.50 20.93 -34.92
N PRO A 11 -4.77 20.50 -34.81
CA PRO A 11 -5.90 21.35 -35.13
C PRO A 11 -5.74 22.67 -34.38
N GLY A 12 -5.78 23.79 -35.11
CA GLY A 12 -5.61 25.11 -34.53
C GLY A 12 -6.68 25.35 -33.49
N THR A 13 -6.25 25.75 -32.29
CA THR A 13 -7.10 26.24 -31.19
C THR A 13 -7.69 27.62 -31.53
N SER A 14 -8.36 27.74 -32.68
CA SER A 14 -8.99 28.97 -33.12
C SER A 14 -10.46 28.98 -32.70
N ASN A 15 -10.73 29.74 -31.63
CA ASN A 15 -12.03 30.21 -31.18
C ASN A 15 -12.91 29.20 -30.38
N LEU A 16 -12.44 28.85 -29.18
CA LEU A 16 -13.16 28.07 -28.14
C LEU A 16 -14.40 28.77 -27.55
N ALA A 17 -14.75 29.97 -28.01
CA ALA A 17 -15.82 30.77 -27.40
C ALA A 17 -17.23 30.17 -27.60
N ASP A 18 -17.41 29.28 -28.59
CA ASP A 18 -18.69 28.67 -28.95
C ASP A 18 -18.70 27.12 -28.89
N GLU A 19 -17.56 26.48 -28.61
CA GLU A 19 -17.45 25.02 -28.45
C GLU A 19 -17.38 24.66 -26.95
N ASP A 20 -18.00 23.54 -26.58
CA ASP A 20 -17.79 22.92 -25.26
C ASP A 20 -16.28 22.68 -25.07
N LEU A 21 -15.65 23.50 -24.20
CA LEU A 21 -14.22 23.45 -23.87
C LEU A 21 -13.76 22.01 -23.59
N THR A 22 -14.61 21.20 -22.95
CA THR A 22 -14.34 19.80 -22.68
C THR A 22 -14.14 19.00 -23.97
N GLN A 23 -15.02 19.16 -24.98
CA GLN A 23 -14.84 18.48 -26.27
C GLN A 23 -13.55 18.89 -26.96
N ALA A 24 -13.22 20.19 -26.93
CA ALA A 24 -12.00 20.67 -27.55
C ALA A 24 -10.74 20.08 -26.89
N VAL A 25 -10.71 19.96 -25.55
CA VAL A 25 -9.58 19.30 -24.85
C VAL A 25 -9.54 17.81 -25.17
N LEU A 26 -10.68 17.11 -25.23
CA LEU A 26 -10.73 15.68 -25.57
C LEU A 26 -10.20 15.38 -26.98
N ALA A 27 -10.49 16.25 -27.94
CA ALA A 27 -10.01 16.14 -29.31
C ALA A 27 -8.48 16.16 -29.41
N THR A 28 -7.79 16.85 -28.48
CA THR A 28 -6.32 16.91 -28.48
C THR A 28 -5.64 15.55 -28.24
N PHE A 29 -6.37 14.56 -27.71
CA PHE A 29 -5.86 13.22 -27.44
C PHE A 29 -6.20 12.18 -28.51
N GLU A 30 -7.01 12.52 -29.52
CA GLU A 30 -7.52 11.57 -30.54
C GLU A 30 -6.46 10.91 -31.42
N HIS A 31 -5.29 11.55 -31.56
CA HIS A 31 -4.18 11.05 -32.39
C HIS A 31 -2.99 10.57 -31.54
N SER A 32 -3.26 10.15 -30.30
CA SER A 32 -2.22 9.59 -29.43
C SER A 32 -1.64 8.30 -30.04
N GLN A 33 -0.34 8.07 -29.85
CA GLN A 33 0.33 6.87 -30.35
C GLN A 33 -0.12 5.57 -29.66
N SER A 34 -0.70 5.67 -28.46
CA SER A 34 -1.18 4.54 -27.68
C SER A 34 -2.68 4.69 -27.44
N GLU A 35 -3.46 3.70 -27.89
CA GLU A 35 -4.91 3.63 -27.67
C GLU A 35 -5.24 3.63 -26.17
N ARG A 36 -4.42 2.93 -25.35
CA ARG A 36 -4.62 2.90 -23.90
C ARG A 36 -4.35 4.27 -23.27
N PHE A 37 -3.30 4.96 -23.71
CA PHE A 37 -3.00 6.32 -23.24
C PHE A 37 -4.14 7.28 -23.58
N GLN A 38 -4.63 7.25 -24.82
CA GLN A 38 -5.79 8.04 -25.25
C GLN A 38 -7.00 7.78 -24.37
N GLN A 39 -7.34 6.51 -24.15
CA GLN A 39 -8.48 6.12 -23.32
C GLN A 39 -8.38 6.69 -21.90
N VAL A 40 -7.20 6.56 -21.26
CA VAL A 40 -6.98 7.04 -19.89
C VAL A 40 -7.06 8.56 -19.83
N MET A 41 -6.37 9.28 -20.72
CA MET A 41 -6.33 10.75 -20.69
C MET A 41 -7.69 11.37 -21.01
N GLN A 42 -8.40 10.86 -22.01
CA GLN A 42 -9.75 11.34 -22.32
C GLN A 42 -10.73 11.07 -21.18
N SER A 43 -10.59 9.95 -20.47
CA SER A 43 -11.42 9.68 -19.28
C SER A 43 -11.09 10.65 -18.14
N LEU A 44 -9.81 10.88 -17.88
CA LEU A 44 -9.37 11.81 -16.84
C LEU A 44 -9.91 13.23 -17.09
N VAL A 45 -9.74 13.75 -18.31
CA VAL A 45 -10.25 15.08 -18.70
C VAL A 45 -11.74 15.19 -18.45
N ARG A 46 -12.53 14.20 -18.92
CA ARG A 46 -13.99 14.20 -18.70
C ARG A 46 -14.35 14.32 -17.22
N HIS A 47 -13.71 13.53 -16.36
CA HIS A 47 -14.04 13.52 -14.93
C HIS A 47 -13.53 14.76 -14.18
N VAL A 48 -12.38 15.31 -14.54
CA VAL A 48 -11.86 16.55 -13.92
C VAL A 48 -12.70 17.77 -14.31
N HIS A 49 -13.09 17.88 -15.59
CA HIS A 49 -13.99 18.95 -16.04
C HIS A 49 -15.36 18.82 -15.39
N ALA A 50 -15.95 17.62 -15.39
CA ALA A 50 -17.23 17.38 -14.74
C ALA A 50 -17.21 17.72 -13.23
N PHE A 51 -16.12 17.38 -12.52
CA PHE A 51 -15.94 17.78 -11.13
C PHE A 51 -15.95 19.31 -10.97
N ALA A 52 -15.16 20.03 -11.77
CA ALA A 52 -15.07 21.49 -11.68
C ALA A 52 -16.42 22.18 -11.97
N GLU A 53 -17.17 21.66 -12.95
CA GLU A 53 -18.52 22.13 -13.27
C GLU A 53 -19.54 21.80 -12.17
N GLU A 54 -19.51 20.56 -11.63
CA GLU A 54 -20.43 20.08 -10.60
C GLU A 54 -20.36 20.93 -9.33
N VAL A 55 -19.16 21.33 -8.92
CA VAL A 55 -18.96 22.14 -7.70
C VAL A 55 -18.90 23.65 -7.97
N GLU A 56 -19.05 24.09 -9.23
CA GLU A 56 -18.85 25.48 -9.65
C GLU A 56 -17.52 26.07 -9.14
N LEU A 57 -16.41 25.33 -9.36
CA LEU A 57 -15.11 25.61 -8.74
C LEU A 57 -14.65 27.05 -8.98
N THR A 58 -14.43 27.81 -7.91
CA THR A 58 -13.98 29.21 -8.02
C THR A 58 -12.49 29.31 -8.36
N GLU A 59 -12.06 30.46 -8.89
CA GLU A 59 -10.64 30.74 -9.14
C GLU A 59 -9.80 30.64 -7.86
N GLU A 60 -10.32 31.11 -6.71
CA GLU A 60 -9.63 31.04 -5.43
C GLU A 60 -9.43 29.58 -4.98
N GLU A 61 -10.47 28.74 -5.08
CA GLU A 61 -10.38 27.32 -4.76
C GLU A 61 -9.44 26.58 -5.71
N TRP A 62 -9.47 26.94 -7.00
CA TRP A 62 -8.55 26.39 -7.99
C TRP A 62 -7.09 26.72 -7.64
N PHE A 63 -6.77 27.98 -7.32
CA PHE A 63 -5.42 28.37 -6.89
C PHE A 63 -4.98 27.64 -5.60
N LYS A 64 -5.90 27.42 -4.63
CA LYS A 64 -5.62 26.60 -3.45
C LYS A 64 -5.31 25.14 -3.81
N GLY A 65 -6.06 24.56 -4.75
CA GLY A 65 -5.80 23.21 -5.25
C GLY A 65 -4.45 23.07 -5.95
N ILE A 66 -4.06 24.07 -6.75
CA ILE A 66 -2.73 24.11 -7.40
C ILE A 66 -1.62 24.23 -6.35
N ASP A 67 -1.77 25.10 -5.35
CA ASP A 67 -0.81 25.21 -4.25
C ASP A 67 -0.69 23.89 -3.47
N PHE A 68 -1.81 23.25 -3.15
CA PHE A 68 -1.86 21.95 -2.49
C PHE A 68 -1.06 20.88 -3.25
N LEU A 69 -1.31 20.72 -4.55
CA LEU A 69 -0.58 19.77 -5.39
C LEU A 69 0.91 20.11 -5.51
N THR A 70 1.23 21.41 -5.57
CA THR A 70 2.61 21.90 -5.61
C THR A 70 3.37 21.54 -4.33
N ARG A 71 2.78 21.80 -3.15
CA ARG A 71 3.37 21.44 -1.85
C ARG A 71 3.47 19.92 -1.66
N THR A 72 2.50 19.16 -2.19
CA THR A 72 2.53 17.68 -2.21
C THR A 72 3.75 17.18 -3.00
N GLY A 73 4.05 17.83 -4.13
CA GLY A 73 5.27 17.57 -4.89
C GLY A 73 6.55 17.96 -4.15
N HIS A 74 6.60 19.14 -3.53
CA HIS A 74 7.81 19.63 -2.85
C HIS A 74 8.23 18.81 -1.63
N ILE A 75 7.28 18.21 -0.92
CA ILE A 75 7.58 17.38 0.26
C ILE A 75 7.88 15.91 -0.10
N THR A 76 7.61 15.51 -1.33
CA THR A 76 7.91 14.16 -1.84
C THR A 76 9.41 14.02 -2.12
N ASP A 77 10.03 12.96 -1.58
CA ASP A 77 11.43 12.60 -1.78
C ASP A 77 11.60 11.08 -1.97
N ASP A 78 12.84 10.57 -1.99
CA ASP A 78 13.14 9.14 -2.20
C ASP A 78 12.60 8.22 -1.07
N LYS A 79 12.22 8.79 0.08
CA LYS A 79 11.72 8.06 1.26
C LYS A 79 10.26 8.39 1.57
N ARG A 80 9.77 9.56 1.16
CA ARG A 80 8.40 10.03 1.38
C ARG A 80 7.69 10.23 0.05
N GLN A 81 6.59 9.50 -0.15
CA GLN A 81 5.73 9.64 -1.33
C GLN A 81 4.38 10.25 -0.95
N GLU A 82 4.30 11.58 -0.90
CA GLU A 82 3.08 12.29 -0.47
C GLU A 82 1.93 12.12 -1.48
N PHE A 83 2.23 11.96 -2.77
CA PHE A 83 1.20 11.64 -3.78
C PHE A 83 0.62 10.23 -3.61
N VAL A 84 1.43 9.26 -3.18
CA VAL A 84 0.92 7.93 -2.82
C VAL A 84 0.03 8.03 -1.59
N LEU A 85 0.47 8.80 -0.57
CA LEU A 85 -0.33 9.01 0.63
C LEU A 85 -1.66 9.73 0.33
N LEU A 86 -1.66 10.71 -0.58
CA LEU A 86 -2.87 11.36 -1.07
C LEU A 86 -3.81 10.34 -1.75
N SER A 87 -3.28 9.47 -2.60
CA SER A 87 -4.04 8.38 -3.21
C SER A 87 -4.62 7.42 -2.17
N ASP A 88 -3.87 7.12 -1.10
CA ASP A 88 -4.30 6.25 -0.01
C ASP A 88 -5.48 6.86 0.77
N ILE A 89 -5.38 8.12 1.20
CA ILE A 89 -6.44 8.76 1.99
C ILE A 89 -7.68 9.13 1.17
N LEU A 90 -7.57 9.20 -0.16
CA LEU A 90 -8.72 9.35 -1.07
C LEU A 90 -9.31 7.99 -1.47
N GLY A 91 -8.73 6.87 -1.01
CA GLY A 91 -9.19 5.51 -1.32
C GLY A 91 -8.88 5.04 -2.73
N VAL A 92 -8.16 5.83 -3.54
CA VAL A 92 -7.79 5.50 -4.92
C VAL A 92 -6.87 4.28 -4.95
N SER A 93 -5.91 4.19 -4.03
CA SER A 93 -5.00 3.04 -3.94
C SER A 93 -5.77 1.73 -3.74
N MET A 94 -6.72 1.71 -2.79
CA MET A 94 -7.57 0.55 -2.53
C MET A 94 -8.49 0.21 -3.70
N LEU A 95 -9.04 1.23 -4.38
CA LEU A 95 -9.86 1.03 -5.57
C LEU A 95 -9.06 0.39 -6.71
N VAL A 96 -7.87 0.91 -7.01
CA VAL A 96 -6.97 0.37 -8.04
C VAL A 96 -6.59 -1.07 -7.70
N ILE A 97 -6.31 -1.38 -6.43
CA ILE A 97 -6.04 -2.76 -5.99
C ILE A 97 -7.25 -3.65 -6.23
N GLY A 98 -8.45 -3.21 -5.86
CA GLY A 98 -9.69 -3.96 -6.08
C GLY A 98 -9.97 -4.25 -7.56
N LEU A 99 -9.64 -3.32 -8.46
CA LEU A 99 -9.82 -3.49 -9.91
C LEU A 99 -8.84 -4.50 -10.52
N ASN A 100 -7.59 -4.53 -10.04
CA ASN A 100 -6.51 -5.33 -10.63
C ASN A 100 -6.28 -6.67 -9.94
N GLN A 101 -6.67 -6.81 -8.68
CA GLN A 101 -6.50 -8.01 -7.86
C GLN A 101 -7.82 -8.76 -7.71
N LYS A 102 -8.48 -9.08 -8.83
CA LYS A 102 -9.62 -10.00 -8.83
C LYS A 102 -9.14 -11.37 -8.36
N LYS A 103 -9.43 -11.64 -7.10
CA LYS A 103 -9.07 -12.86 -6.40
C LYS A 103 -10.28 -13.76 -6.25
N SER A 104 -10.04 -15.06 -6.20
CA SER A 104 -11.09 -15.99 -5.76
C SER A 104 -11.51 -15.65 -4.34
N ALA A 105 -12.76 -15.97 -3.97
CA ALA A 105 -13.28 -15.67 -2.63
C ALA A 105 -12.50 -16.33 -1.49
N LEU A 106 -11.68 -17.35 -1.81
CA LEU A 106 -10.86 -18.09 -0.85
C LEU A 106 -9.44 -17.51 -0.69
N ALA A 107 -8.93 -16.76 -1.67
CA ALA A 107 -7.59 -16.20 -1.58
C ALA A 107 -7.53 -15.06 -0.56
N THR A 108 -6.39 -14.91 0.11
CA THR A 108 -6.16 -13.80 1.03
C THR A 108 -6.33 -12.48 0.29
N ALA A 109 -7.15 -11.59 0.86
CA ALA A 109 -7.44 -10.28 0.30
C ALA A 109 -6.14 -9.45 0.15
N SER A 110 -6.03 -8.69 -0.94
CA SER A 110 -4.99 -7.68 -1.08
C SER A 110 -5.40 -6.37 -0.39
N THR A 111 -4.42 -5.59 0.04
CA THR A 111 -4.60 -4.21 0.55
C THR A 111 -3.43 -3.31 0.12
N VAL A 112 -3.48 -2.02 0.45
CA VAL A 112 -2.50 -1.01 0.00
C VAL A 112 -1.07 -1.43 0.30
N PHE A 113 -0.13 -1.05 -0.55
CA PHE A 113 1.29 -1.29 -0.30
C PHE A 113 1.82 -0.41 0.83
N GLY A 114 1.30 0.82 0.94
CA GLY A 114 1.82 1.86 1.81
C GLY A 114 3.16 2.43 1.32
N PRO A 115 3.63 3.54 1.90
CA PRO A 115 4.80 4.27 1.41
C PRO A 115 6.14 3.77 1.97
N PHE A 116 6.15 2.74 2.84
CA PHE A 116 7.32 2.39 3.66
C PHE A 116 8.05 1.10 3.29
N PHE A 117 7.65 0.44 2.19
CA PHE A 117 8.38 -0.70 1.69
C PHE A 117 9.73 -0.29 1.09
N VAL A 118 10.76 -1.09 1.35
CA VAL A 118 12.10 -0.92 0.77
C VAL A 118 12.55 -2.24 0.18
N GLU A 119 12.96 -2.20 -1.09
CA GLU A 119 13.54 -3.37 -1.78
C GLU A 119 14.85 -3.82 -1.11
N ASN A 120 15.19 -5.10 -1.31
CA ASN A 120 16.42 -5.71 -0.77
C ASN A 120 16.47 -5.63 0.77
N SER A 121 15.34 -5.95 1.42
CA SER A 121 15.26 -6.15 2.86
C SER A 121 16.27 -7.24 3.31
N PRO A 122 16.78 -7.21 4.55
CA PRO A 122 17.70 -8.25 5.03
C PRO A 122 17.05 -9.63 5.03
N HIS A 123 17.82 -10.66 4.65
CA HIS A 123 17.37 -12.06 4.72
C HIS A 123 17.43 -12.59 6.16
N PHE A 124 16.42 -13.35 6.55
CA PHE A 124 16.30 -14.05 7.83
C PHE A 124 15.86 -15.51 7.63
N GLU A 125 16.27 -16.38 8.53
CA GLU A 125 15.80 -17.76 8.59
C GLU A 125 14.50 -17.88 9.40
N ASN A 126 13.76 -18.98 9.21
CA ASN A 126 12.56 -19.22 10.00
C ASN A 126 12.88 -19.33 11.50
N GLY A 127 12.20 -18.52 12.31
CA GLY A 127 12.40 -18.41 13.75
C GLY A 127 13.38 -17.30 14.16
N ASP A 128 14.03 -16.61 13.21
CA ASP A 128 14.85 -15.44 13.51
C ASP A 128 14.00 -14.24 13.95
N ASP A 129 14.67 -13.23 14.50
CA ASP A 129 14.06 -11.99 14.98
C ASP A 129 14.22 -10.83 13.99
N ILE A 130 13.16 -10.55 13.23
CA ILE A 130 13.11 -9.46 12.25
C ILE A 130 12.87 -8.10 12.91
N ALA A 131 12.50 -8.04 14.21
CA ALA A 131 12.45 -6.76 14.91
C ALA A 131 13.82 -6.10 14.80
N ASN A 132 14.89 -6.89 14.91
CA ASN A 132 16.27 -6.46 14.75
C ASN A 132 16.55 -5.14 15.50
N GLY A 133 16.06 -5.02 16.74
CA GLY A 133 16.22 -3.82 17.57
C GLY A 133 15.06 -2.81 17.53
N ALA A 134 14.00 -3.04 16.76
CA ALA A 134 12.74 -2.30 16.90
C ALA A 134 12.22 -2.39 18.34
N SER A 135 11.77 -1.28 18.90
CA SER A 135 11.18 -1.27 20.25
C SER A 135 9.75 -1.83 20.22
N GLY A 136 9.40 -2.56 21.28
CA GLY A 136 8.06 -3.10 21.48
C GLY A 136 8.03 -4.44 22.22
N GLU A 137 6.82 -4.94 22.48
CA GLU A 137 6.63 -6.23 23.14
C GLU A 137 6.93 -7.39 22.17
N PRO A 138 7.73 -8.40 22.55
CA PRO A 138 8.07 -9.51 21.65
C PRO A 138 6.83 -10.23 21.14
N CYS A 139 6.78 -10.51 19.83
CA CYS A 139 5.69 -11.23 19.18
C CYS A 139 6.23 -12.31 18.24
N PHE A 140 5.80 -13.55 18.44
CA PHE A 140 6.11 -14.66 17.56
C PHE A 140 4.99 -14.83 16.53
N MET A 141 5.30 -14.61 15.27
CA MET A 141 4.37 -14.61 14.15
C MET A 141 4.61 -15.83 13.28
N TYR A 142 3.57 -16.59 12.97
CA TYR A 142 3.70 -17.85 12.25
C TYR A 142 2.45 -18.24 11.46
N GLY A 143 2.61 -19.16 10.53
CA GLY A 143 1.51 -19.72 9.76
C GLY A 143 2.00 -20.53 8.56
N ARG A 144 1.16 -20.66 7.54
CA ARG A 144 1.47 -21.33 6.27
C ARG A 144 1.13 -20.48 5.06
N VAL A 145 1.84 -20.73 3.97
CA VAL A 145 1.49 -20.31 2.62
C VAL A 145 0.87 -21.50 1.89
N LEU A 146 -0.38 -21.33 1.46
CA LEU A 146 -1.23 -22.36 0.87
C LEU A 146 -1.78 -21.90 -0.48
N SER A 147 -2.13 -22.86 -1.34
CA SER A 147 -2.97 -22.57 -2.50
C SER A 147 -4.42 -22.40 -2.05
N THR A 148 -5.27 -21.80 -2.90
CA THR A 148 -6.73 -21.78 -2.65
C THR A 148 -7.40 -23.15 -2.70
N LYS A 149 -6.67 -24.20 -3.08
CA LYS A 149 -7.10 -25.61 -2.98
C LYS A 149 -6.59 -26.30 -1.70
N GLY A 150 -5.79 -25.61 -0.88
CA GLY A 150 -5.20 -26.13 0.35
C GLY A 150 -3.86 -26.83 0.19
N ASP A 151 -3.24 -26.76 -1.00
CA ASP A 151 -1.91 -27.35 -1.23
C ASP A 151 -0.85 -26.52 -0.52
N LEU A 152 0.17 -27.19 0.04
CA LEU A 152 1.30 -26.53 0.67
C LEU A 152 2.18 -25.85 -0.40
N ILE A 153 2.58 -24.60 -0.17
CA ILE A 153 3.46 -23.86 -1.08
C ILE A 153 4.82 -23.66 -0.44
N PRO A 154 5.81 -24.51 -0.76
CA PRO A 154 7.18 -24.34 -0.28
C PRO A 154 7.95 -23.28 -1.07
N GLY A 155 8.91 -22.62 -0.42
CA GLY A 155 9.81 -21.67 -1.07
C GLY A 155 9.16 -20.35 -1.50
N ALA A 156 8.01 -20.00 -0.93
CA ALA A 156 7.41 -18.69 -1.15
C ALA A 156 8.28 -17.62 -0.46
N HIS A 157 8.66 -16.60 -1.21
CA HIS A 157 9.39 -15.44 -0.69
C HIS A 157 8.41 -14.52 0.02
N ILE A 158 8.69 -14.19 1.28
CA ILE A 158 7.83 -13.41 2.17
C ILE A 158 8.63 -12.21 2.68
N ASP A 159 8.39 -11.04 2.09
CA ASP A 159 8.83 -9.75 2.63
C ASP A 159 7.87 -9.32 3.74
N ILE A 160 8.41 -8.91 4.88
CA ILE A 160 7.67 -8.40 6.05
C ILE A 160 8.21 -7.04 6.43
N TRP A 161 7.32 -6.10 6.76
CA TRP A 161 7.69 -4.83 7.39
C TRP A 161 6.59 -4.32 8.32
N GLN A 162 6.97 -3.60 9.36
CA GLN A 162 6.05 -2.98 10.32
C GLN A 162 6.71 -1.82 11.05
N ALA A 163 5.89 -1.00 11.71
CA ALA A 163 6.34 0.01 12.65
C ALA A 163 6.82 -0.60 13.98
N ASP A 164 7.64 0.16 14.70
CA ASP A 164 7.94 -0.06 16.12
C ASP A 164 6.80 0.39 17.05
N ASP A 165 6.99 0.24 18.36
CA ASP A 165 6.01 0.65 19.39
C ASP A 165 5.80 2.18 19.51
N ASN A 166 6.64 2.98 18.86
CA ASN A 166 6.45 4.42 18.73
C ASN A 166 5.71 4.80 17.44
N GLY A 167 5.36 3.81 16.61
CA GLY A 167 4.63 4.00 15.37
C GLY A 167 5.49 4.42 14.18
N PHE A 168 6.81 4.19 14.24
CA PHE A 168 7.72 4.54 13.15
C PHE A 168 8.30 3.32 12.44
N TYR A 169 8.41 3.43 11.12
CA TYR A 169 9.23 2.54 10.29
C TYR A 169 10.68 3.04 10.30
N ASP A 170 11.64 2.12 10.16
CA ASP A 170 13.07 2.46 10.13
C ASP A 170 13.42 3.55 9.11
N VAL A 171 12.79 3.54 7.93
CA VAL A 171 12.98 4.54 6.86
C VAL A 171 12.68 5.98 7.27
N GLN A 172 11.85 6.17 8.29
CA GLN A 172 11.48 7.49 8.79
C GLN A 172 12.58 8.11 9.66
N HIS A 173 13.50 7.30 10.19
CA HIS A 173 14.62 7.79 10.99
C HIS A 173 15.82 8.13 10.10
N LYS A 174 15.97 9.42 9.78
CA LYS A 174 17.05 9.92 8.90
C LYS A 174 18.46 9.77 9.49
N GLU A 175 18.59 9.57 10.80
CA GLU A 175 19.87 9.61 11.51
C GLU A 175 20.55 8.25 11.67
N THR A 176 19.86 7.14 11.37
CA THR A 176 20.39 5.80 11.54
C THR A 176 20.45 5.05 10.21
N SER A 177 21.55 4.32 9.98
CA SER A 177 21.66 3.35 8.89
C SER A 177 21.22 1.94 9.32
N HIS A 178 20.83 1.78 10.58
CA HIS A 178 20.38 0.51 11.12
C HIS A 178 18.98 0.18 10.62
N VAL A 179 18.84 -1.01 10.04
CA VAL A 179 17.58 -1.52 9.50
C VAL A 179 16.87 -2.36 10.56
N TYR A 180 15.60 -2.06 10.84
CA TYR A 180 14.82 -2.77 11.85
C TYR A 180 13.35 -2.87 11.43
N GLY A 181 12.61 -3.80 12.05
CA GLY A 181 11.19 -3.99 11.76
C GLY A 181 10.88 -4.40 10.32
N ARG A 182 11.89 -4.82 9.54
CA ARG A 182 11.73 -5.34 8.17
C ARG A 182 12.73 -6.42 7.84
N GLY A 183 12.33 -7.33 6.97
CA GLY A 183 13.17 -8.43 6.48
C GLY A 183 12.40 -9.33 5.52
N HIS A 184 13.07 -10.33 4.97
CA HIS A 184 12.40 -11.39 4.22
C HIS A 184 12.90 -12.77 4.63
N LEU A 185 12.04 -13.76 4.42
CA LEU A 185 12.31 -15.18 4.64
C LEU A 185 11.55 -16.01 3.61
N SER A 186 11.72 -17.33 3.65
CA SER A 186 11.01 -18.26 2.75
C SER A 186 10.18 -19.28 3.51
N SER A 187 9.03 -19.66 2.94
CA SER A 187 8.24 -20.78 3.49
C SER A 187 9.00 -22.10 3.36
N ASP A 188 8.90 -22.96 4.37
CA ASP A 188 9.58 -24.25 4.41
C ASP A 188 8.91 -25.31 3.51
N LYS A 189 9.42 -26.56 3.55
CA LYS A 189 8.90 -27.68 2.75
C LYS A 189 7.43 -28.03 3.05
N GLU A 190 6.90 -27.62 4.19
CA GLU A 190 5.51 -27.79 4.62
C GLU A 190 4.68 -26.51 4.44
N GLY A 191 5.23 -25.53 3.70
CA GLY A 191 4.65 -24.21 3.47
C GLY A 191 4.67 -23.33 4.72
N LYS A 192 5.32 -23.71 5.81
CA LYS A 192 5.31 -22.94 7.06
C LYS A 192 6.25 -21.74 6.99
N TYR A 193 5.87 -20.69 7.68
CA TYR A 193 6.75 -19.57 7.98
C TYR A 193 6.66 -19.22 9.47
N CYS A 194 7.75 -18.74 10.06
CA CYS A 194 7.73 -18.17 11.39
C CYS A 194 8.88 -17.19 11.62
N PHE A 195 8.66 -16.20 12.49
CA PHE A 195 9.66 -15.22 12.89
C PHE A 195 9.25 -14.52 14.20
N TRP A 196 10.23 -13.94 14.88
CA TRP A 196 10.00 -12.97 15.95
C TRP A 196 9.99 -11.55 15.38
N SER A 197 9.14 -10.71 15.96
CA SER A 197 9.10 -9.27 15.74
C SER A 197 8.60 -8.60 17.04
N VAL A 198 8.11 -7.37 16.94
CA VAL A 198 7.35 -6.71 18.00
C VAL A 198 5.85 -6.75 17.70
N ARG A 199 5.02 -6.72 18.75
CA ARG A 199 3.56 -6.59 18.59
C ARG A 199 3.27 -5.25 17.90
N PRO A 200 2.48 -5.22 16.82
CA PRO A 200 2.17 -3.97 16.15
C PRO A 200 1.31 -3.07 17.05
N GLU A 201 1.48 -1.76 16.87
CA GLU A 201 0.67 -0.71 17.48
C GLU A 201 0.02 0.16 16.40
N ALA A 202 -1.09 0.78 16.76
CA ALA A 202 -1.72 1.78 15.90
C ALA A 202 -0.82 3.01 15.81
N TYR A 203 -0.73 3.60 14.62
CA TYR A 203 0.12 4.76 14.38
C TYR A 203 -0.53 5.73 13.38
N PRO A 204 -0.25 7.04 13.49
CA PRO A 204 -0.72 8.01 12.50
C PRO A 204 0.11 7.92 11.22
N ILE A 205 -0.52 8.06 10.06
CA ILE A 205 0.22 8.39 8.83
C ILE A 205 0.91 9.76 8.96
N PRO A 206 1.94 10.07 8.13
CA PRO A 206 2.54 11.39 8.11
C PRO A 206 1.50 12.50 7.97
N GLN A 207 1.53 13.46 8.89
CA GLN A 207 0.53 14.55 9.00
C GLN A 207 1.16 15.95 8.96
N ASP A 208 2.47 16.03 8.78
CA ASP A 208 3.25 17.27 8.68
C ASP A 208 3.27 17.88 7.27
N GLY A 209 2.43 17.35 6.36
CA GLY A 209 2.34 17.76 4.96
C GLY A 209 0.90 18.05 4.52
N PRO A 210 0.69 18.33 3.22
CA PRO A 210 -0.63 18.67 2.68
C PRO A 210 -1.69 17.59 2.95
N VAL A 211 -1.32 16.30 2.95
CA VAL A 211 -2.26 15.22 3.31
C VAL A 211 -2.80 15.40 4.72
N GLY A 212 -1.95 15.76 5.68
CA GLY A 212 -2.36 16.06 7.06
C GLY A 212 -3.35 17.23 7.12
N GLU A 213 -3.05 18.33 6.42
CA GLU A 213 -3.96 19.48 6.31
C GLU A 213 -5.32 19.10 5.73
N LEU A 214 -5.34 18.21 4.72
CA LEU A 214 -6.58 17.72 4.12
C LEU A 214 -7.40 16.86 5.09
N LEU A 215 -6.74 16.00 5.87
CA LEU A 215 -7.40 15.19 6.90
C LEU A 215 -7.99 16.07 8.01
N ASP A 216 -7.21 17.04 8.48
CA ASP A 216 -7.65 18.01 9.50
C ASP A 216 -8.87 18.80 9.01
N ALA A 217 -8.82 19.32 7.77
CA ALA A 217 -9.94 20.03 7.16
C ALA A 217 -11.19 19.15 7.01
N ALA A 218 -11.01 17.85 6.77
CA ALA A 218 -12.09 16.87 6.68
C ALA A 218 -12.54 16.31 8.05
N ASN A 219 -11.94 16.73 9.16
CA ASN A 219 -12.15 16.17 10.49
C ASN A 219 -11.97 14.63 10.51
N ARG A 220 -10.93 14.15 9.83
CA ARG A 220 -10.56 12.74 9.72
C ARG A 220 -9.32 12.44 10.55
N SER A 221 -9.34 11.31 11.25
CA SER A 221 -8.16 10.83 11.97
C SER A 221 -7.08 10.35 11.00
N PRO A 222 -5.77 10.61 11.26
CA PRO A 222 -4.67 10.04 10.50
C PRO A 222 -4.31 8.61 10.94
N MET A 223 -5.02 8.06 11.94
CA MET A 223 -4.65 6.80 12.56
C MET A 223 -4.89 5.60 11.65
N ARG A 224 -3.92 4.69 11.62
CA ARG A 224 -4.05 3.36 11.06
C ARG A 224 -4.08 2.34 12.21
N PRO A 225 -4.94 1.31 12.13
CA PRO A 225 -4.97 0.25 13.13
C PRO A 225 -3.66 -0.53 13.13
N ALA A 226 -3.28 -1.13 14.26
CA ALA A 226 -2.11 -1.98 14.38
C ALA A 226 -2.10 -3.11 13.34
N HIS A 227 -1.03 -3.17 12.54
CA HIS A 227 -0.88 -4.17 11.48
C HIS A 227 0.58 -4.50 11.17
N VAL A 228 0.76 -5.62 10.47
CA VAL A 228 2.02 -6.08 9.88
C VAL A 228 1.83 -6.22 8.39
N HIS A 229 2.78 -5.70 7.59
CA HIS A 229 2.73 -5.81 6.15
C HIS A 229 3.38 -7.10 5.64
N PHE A 230 2.85 -7.62 4.54
CA PHE A 230 3.36 -8.79 3.84
C PHE A 230 3.36 -8.57 2.32
N LEU A 231 4.46 -8.92 1.69
CA LEU A 231 4.55 -9.13 0.25
C LEU A 231 5.01 -10.57 0.00
N ILE A 232 4.14 -11.39 -0.59
CA ILE A 232 4.39 -12.81 -0.85
C ILE A 232 4.47 -13.06 -2.35
N LYS A 233 5.58 -13.66 -2.78
CA LYS A 233 5.86 -14.00 -4.18
C LYS A 233 6.32 -15.46 -4.29
N VAL A 234 5.79 -16.17 -5.27
CA VAL A 234 6.19 -17.54 -5.59
C VAL A 234 5.78 -17.86 -7.02
N SER A 235 6.63 -18.59 -7.75
CA SER A 235 6.37 -18.94 -9.15
C SER A 235 5.06 -19.71 -9.29
N GLY A 236 4.28 -19.38 -10.33
CA GLY A 236 2.98 -20.00 -10.60
C GLY A 236 1.80 -19.43 -9.80
N TYR A 237 2.02 -18.40 -8.96
CA TYR A 237 0.97 -17.76 -8.16
C TYR A 237 0.98 -16.24 -8.36
N LYS A 238 -0.20 -15.62 -8.17
CA LYS A 238 -0.31 -14.16 -8.18
C LYS A 238 0.41 -13.58 -6.95
N PRO A 239 1.24 -12.53 -7.10
CA PRO A 239 1.81 -11.82 -5.95
C PRO A 239 0.72 -11.33 -4.99
N LEU A 240 0.95 -11.50 -3.69
CA LEU A 240 0.07 -11.03 -2.63
C LEU A 240 0.75 -9.88 -1.89
N ILE A 241 0.18 -8.68 -2.02
CA ILE A 241 0.47 -7.55 -1.13
C ILE A 241 -0.70 -7.48 -0.15
N THR A 242 -0.42 -7.58 1.16
CA THR A 242 -1.48 -7.51 2.17
C THR A 242 -0.97 -7.03 3.53
N HIS A 243 -1.90 -6.83 4.46
CA HIS A 243 -1.63 -6.59 5.87
C HIS A 243 -2.37 -7.62 6.71
N VAL A 244 -1.88 -7.87 7.91
CA VAL A 244 -2.62 -8.57 8.96
C VAL A 244 -2.85 -7.61 10.12
N PHE A 245 -4.10 -7.40 10.50
CA PHE A 245 -4.54 -6.41 11.49
C PHE A 245 -4.85 -7.07 12.84
N LYS A 246 -4.59 -6.33 13.92
CA LYS A 246 -4.89 -6.78 15.30
C LYS A 246 -6.39 -6.63 15.60
N GLN A 247 -7.03 -7.72 16.04
CA GLN A 247 -8.48 -7.82 16.26
C GLN A 247 -9.10 -6.81 17.23
N ASP A 248 -8.38 -6.38 18.25
CA ASP A 248 -8.91 -5.47 19.27
C ASP A 248 -8.44 -4.03 19.10
N ASP A 249 -8.05 -3.64 17.89
CA ASP A 249 -7.60 -2.28 17.61
C ASP A 249 -8.78 -1.30 17.46
N PRO A 250 -8.75 -0.13 18.14
CA PRO A 250 -9.85 0.83 18.09
C PRO A 250 -10.04 1.50 16.72
N TYR A 251 -9.07 1.42 15.82
CA TYR A 251 -9.11 2.07 14.51
C TYR A 251 -9.52 1.12 13.36
N LEU A 252 -9.94 -0.11 13.64
CA LEU A 252 -10.36 -1.07 12.60
C LEU A 252 -11.47 -0.53 11.69
N ASP A 253 -12.42 0.21 12.26
CA ASP A 253 -13.55 0.82 11.52
C ASP A 253 -13.26 2.24 11.01
N SER A 254 -12.06 2.77 11.26
CA SER A 254 -11.68 4.16 10.93
C SER A 254 -10.27 4.31 10.38
N ASP A 255 -9.72 3.25 9.78
CA ASP A 255 -8.41 3.27 9.12
C ASP A 255 -8.32 4.42 8.10
N ALA A 256 -7.37 5.32 8.30
CA ALA A 256 -7.18 6.52 7.47
C ALA A 256 -7.03 6.22 5.97
N VAL A 257 -6.59 5.01 5.61
CA VAL A 257 -6.32 4.60 4.23
C VAL A 257 -7.25 3.48 3.72
N PHE A 258 -8.30 3.15 4.47
CA PHE A 258 -9.32 2.15 4.09
C PHE A 258 -8.76 0.75 3.80
N GLY A 259 -7.64 0.38 4.42
CA GLY A 259 -6.92 -0.86 4.15
C GLY A 259 -7.50 -2.09 4.83
N VAL A 260 -8.39 -1.93 5.82
CA VAL A 260 -8.96 -3.02 6.61
C VAL A 260 -9.94 -3.87 5.78
N ARG A 261 -9.79 -5.18 5.90
CA ARG A 261 -10.74 -6.20 5.42
C ARG A 261 -10.95 -7.19 6.55
N THR A 262 -12.19 -7.63 6.79
CA THR A 262 -12.52 -8.55 7.89
C THR A 262 -11.68 -9.83 7.87
N SER A 263 -11.38 -10.37 6.69
CA SER A 263 -10.55 -11.58 6.53
C SER A 263 -9.07 -11.38 6.90
N LEU A 264 -8.61 -10.14 7.03
CA LEU A 264 -7.24 -9.77 7.37
C LEU A 264 -7.07 -9.48 8.87
N ILE A 265 -8.13 -9.63 9.67
CA ILE A 265 -8.11 -9.38 11.10
C ILE A 265 -7.81 -10.70 11.84
N THR A 266 -6.85 -10.71 12.75
CA THR A 266 -6.49 -11.89 13.57
C THR A 266 -6.15 -11.52 15.01
N SER A 267 -6.09 -12.53 15.88
CA SER A 267 -5.72 -12.38 17.28
C SER A 267 -4.20 -12.23 17.45
N PHE A 268 -3.83 -11.37 18.40
CA PHE A 268 -2.48 -11.27 18.95
C PHE A 268 -2.56 -11.70 20.40
N GLU A 269 -2.33 -12.99 20.65
CA GLU A 269 -2.57 -13.60 21.95
C GLU A 269 -1.40 -13.33 22.90
N ARG A 270 -1.69 -12.80 24.09
CA ARG A 270 -0.68 -12.53 25.12
C ARG A 270 -0.38 -13.78 25.93
N HIS A 271 0.90 -14.04 26.17
CA HIS A 271 1.43 -15.12 26.99
C HIS A 271 2.27 -14.55 28.14
N GLU A 272 2.16 -15.16 29.31
CA GLU A 272 3.06 -14.90 30.44
C GLU A 272 4.46 -15.52 30.20
N PRO A 273 5.52 -15.08 30.92
CA PRO A 273 6.85 -15.66 30.80
C PRO A 273 6.85 -17.19 30.86
N GLY A 274 7.44 -17.83 29.86
CA GLY A 274 7.24 -19.26 29.64
C GLY A 274 8.01 -19.80 28.44
N MET A 275 7.51 -20.89 27.88
CA MET A 275 8.05 -21.46 26.65
C MET A 275 7.23 -20.94 25.45
N ALA A 276 7.89 -20.34 24.48
CA ALA A 276 7.27 -19.91 23.24
C ALA A 276 7.11 -21.09 22.25
N PRO A 277 6.27 -20.96 21.20
CA PRO A 277 5.98 -22.06 20.27
C PRO A 277 7.21 -22.60 19.51
N ASP A 278 8.25 -21.79 19.33
CA ASP A 278 9.53 -22.17 18.74
C ASP A 278 10.48 -22.89 19.71
N GLY A 279 10.07 -23.07 20.97
CA GLY A 279 10.89 -23.67 22.02
C GLY A 279 11.85 -22.68 22.71
N LYS A 280 11.74 -21.38 22.44
CA LYS A 280 12.51 -20.34 23.14
C LYS A 280 11.91 -20.08 24.52
N ARG A 281 12.75 -20.05 25.57
CA ARG A 281 12.33 -19.63 26.92
C ARG A 281 12.27 -18.11 26.98
N MET A 282 11.08 -17.57 27.23
CA MET A 282 10.84 -16.14 27.41
C MET A 282 10.79 -15.78 28.90
N ASN A 283 11.57 -14.78 29.29
CA ASN A 283 11.60 -14.25 30.67
C ASN A 283 10.69 -13.03 30.88
N VAL A 284 10.03 -12.60 29.81
CA VAL A 284 9.06 -11.49 29.77
C VAL A 284 7.77 -12.00 29.13
N PRO A 285 6.62 -11.32 29.34
CA PRO A 285 5.44 -11.57 28.53
C PRO A 285 5.74 -11.40 27.03
N PHE A 286 5.06 -12.18 26.21
CA PHE A 286 5.20 -12.13 24.75
C PHE A 286 3.86 -12.38 24.08
N TYR A 287 3.77 -12.15 22.78
CA TYR A 287 2.56 -12.37 22.00
C TYR A 287 2.76 -13.43 20.93
N THR A 288 1.67 -14.02 20.45
CA THR A 288 1.67 -14.85 19.24
C THR A 288 0.62 -14.39 18.25
N MET A 289 0.95 -14.44 16.97
CA MET A 289 0.01 -14.22 15.86
C MET A 289 0.06 -15.42 14.92
N HIS A 290 -1.07 -16.07 14.69
CA HIS A 290 -1.22 -17.11 13.67
C HIS A 290 -1.98 -16.57 12.46
N TYR A 291 -1.46 -16.77 11.25
CA TYR A 291 -2.15 -16.41 10.02
C TYR A 291 -1.74 -17.29 8.83
N ASP A 292 -2.70 -17.93 8.17
CA ASP A 292 -2.44 -18.69 6.95
C ASP A 292 -2.75 -17.83 5.71
N PHE A 293 -1.80 -17.75 4.77
CA PHE A 293 -1.97 -17.05 3.50
C PHE A 293 -2.43 -18.02 2.42
N LEU A 294 -3.50 -17.66 1.71
CA LEU A 294 -4.02 -18.41 0.56
C LEU A 294 -3.74 -17.64 -0.72
N LEU A 295 -2.98 -18.25 -1.63
CA LEU A 295 -2.59 -17.68 -2.91
C LEU A 295 -3.41 -18.25 -4.06
N ASP A 296 -3.85 -17.35 -4.95
CA ASP A 296 -4.42 -17.74 -6.23
C ASP A 296 -3.30 -18.13 -7.20
N PRO A 297 -3.50 -19.18 -8.02
CA PRO A 297 -2.59 -19.45 -9.12
C PRO A 297 -2.55 -18.25 -10.07
N ALA A 298 -1.38 -18.00 -10.67
CA ALA A 298 -1.29 -17.12 -11.82
C ALA A 298 -2.14 -17.73 -12.94
N ALA A 299 -2.77 -16.88 -13.77
CA ALA A 299 -3.32 -17.40 -15.01
C ALA A 299 -2.16 -18.00 -15.81
N ASP A 300 -2.37 -19.16 -16.44
CA ASP A 300 -1.38 -19.69 -17.38
C ASP A 300 -1.13 -18.59 -18.44
N GLU A 301 0.12 -18.14 -18.56
CA GLU A 301 0.53 -17.35 -19.71
C GLU A 301 0.49 -18.31 -20.91
N GLU A 302 -0.64 -18.33 -21.63
CA GLU A 302 -0.78 -19.00 -22.93
C GLU A 302 0.19 -18.43 -23.97
#